data_AF-A0AAD6K364-F1
#
_entry.id   AF-A0AAD6K364-F1
#
_cell.length_a   1.000
_cell.length_b   1.000
_cell.length_c   1.000
_cell.angle_alpha   90.00
_cell.angle_beta   90.00
_cell.angle_gamma   90.00
#
_symmetry.space_group_name_H-M   'P 1'
#
loop_
_entity.id
_entity.type
_entity.pdbx_description
1 polymer ?
#
loop_
_entity_poly.entity_id
_entity_poly.type
_entity_poly.pdbx_seq_one_letter_code
_entity_poly.pdbx_strand_id
1 'polypeptide(L)'
;MKTIAGATISPTLPTPYKRKQISANGVDMVNKDKQTNGIATGGAANGFFGVDPSFLKWTSRDVVHVATHHWIPCLFGFGLLFFMAVEYTLSMVPSSSQPFDLGFVATRRLHRLLSSWPELNTSLAGLNTVFVGMQTVYILWTWLVEGRPRATISALFMFTCRGILGYSTQLPLPEEFLGSGADFPVGNVSFFLFFSGHVAGSVIASLDMRRMQRRELARTFDLLNVLQAIRLIGTRGHYTIDIAAGVGAGVLFDSLAGKYVQRKSIANSVAAMDGSKLFFSS
;
A
#
# COMPACT_ATOMS: atom_id res chain seq x y z
N MET A 1 -4.12 -42.59 52.26
CA MET A 1 -2.94 -41.77 51.91
C MET A 1 -3.35 -40.87 50.74
N LYS A 2 -3.40 -39.55 51.01
CA LYS A 2 -3.54 -38.39 50.10
C LYS A 2 -4.67 -38.37 49.05
N THR A 3 -5.80 -37.80 49.48
CA THR A 3 -6.72 -36.98 48.69
C THR A 3 -5.96 -35.82 48.04
N ILE A 4 -6.11 -35.60 46.73
CA ILE A 4 -5.59 -34.42 46.03
C ILE A 4 -6.78 -33.58 45.59
N ALA A 5 -6.79 -32.34 46.06
CA ALA A 5 -7.83 -31.34 45.89
C ALA A 5 -7.92 -30.83 44.45
N GLY A 6 -9.15 -30.58 44.00
CA GLY A 6 -9.44 -29.89 42.75
C GLY A 6 -9.04 -28.42 42.83
N ALA A 7 -8.22 -27.97 41.88
CA ALA A 7 -7.86 -26.58 41.71
C ALA A 7 -8.87 -25.90 40.77
N THR A 8 -9.71 -25.05 41.34
CA THR A 8 -10.61 -24.14 40.61
C THR A 8 -9.78 -23.03 39.97
N ILE A 9 -9.78 -22.95 38.63
CA ILE A 9 -9.14 -21.87 37.88
C ILE A 9 -10.21 -20.84 37.55
N SER A 10 -10.21 -19.71 38.26
CA SER A 10 -11.05 -18.55 37.94
C SER A 10 -10.46 -17.77 36.75
N PRO A 11 -11.29 -17.34 35.78
CA PRO A 11 -10.81 -16.54 34.65
C PRO A 11 -10.53 -15.10 35.09
N THR A 12 -9.28 -14.67 34.99
CA THR A 12 -8.88 -13.28 35.21
C THR A 12 -9.23 -12.46 33.96
N LEU A 13 -10.24 -11.61 34.06
CA LEU A 13 -10.62 -10.63 33.04
C LEU A 13 -9.50 -9.58 32.88
N PRO A 14 -9.00 -9.29 31.66
CA PRO A 14 -8.10 -8.17 31.46
C PRO A 14 -8.85 -6.83 31.57
N THR A 15 -8.37 -5.96 32.46
CA THR A 15 -8.87 -4.60 32.67
C THR A 15 -8.73 -3.72 31.42
N PRO A 16 -9.76 -2.94 31.04
CA PRO A 16 -9.70 -2.08 29.85
C PRO A 16 -8.84 -0.83 30.07
N TYR A 17 -7.93 -0.59 29.12
CA TYR A 17 -7.06 0.58 29.05
C TYR A 17 -7.89 1.88 28.97
N LYS A 18 -7.80 2.76 29.99
CA LYS A 18 -8.47 4.07 30.00
C LYS A 18 -7.83 5.00 28.96
N ARG A 19 -8.49 5.19 27.82
CA ARG A 19 -8.21 6.24 26.84
C ARG A 19 -8.68 7.59 27.42
N LYS A 20 -7.73 8.48 27.73
CA LYS A 20 -8.02 9.86 28.19
C LYS A 20 -8.69 10.63 27.05
N GLN A 21 -9.95 11.02 27.24
CA GLN A 21 -10.67 11.93 26.33
C GLN A 21 -10.02 13.32 26.41
N ILE A 22 -9.64 13.87 25.26
CA ILE A 22 -9.31 15.29 25.12
C ILE A 22 -10.60 15.96 24.66
N SER A 23 -11.21 16.73 25.57
CA SER A 23 -12.32 17.63 25.28
C SER A 23 -11.77 18.84 24.55
N ALA A 24 -12.27 19.07 23.34
CA ALA A 24 -12.06 20.31 22.60
C ALA A 24 -13.28 21.20 22.83
N ASN A 25 -13.11 22.25 23.63
CA ASN A 25 -14.00 23.41 23.64
C ASN A 25 -13.13 24.65 23.46
N GLY A 26 -13.49 25.48 22.48
CA GLY A 26 -12.76 26.67 22.10
C GLY A 26 -13.17 27.94 22.85
N VAL A 27 -12.53 29.01 22.38
CA VAL A 27 -12.87 30.45 22.48
C VAL A 27 -12.25 31.25 23.63
N ASP A 28 -11.21 31.98 23.21
CA ASP A 28 -10.82 33.39 23.44
C ASP A 28 -10.45 33.97 24.82
N MET A 29 -9.22 34.51 24.79
CA MET A 29 -8.76 35.83 25.25
C MET A 29 -9.15 36.28 26.66
N VAL A 30 -8.15 36.43 27.54
CA VAL A 30 -7.92 37.70 28.27
C VAL A 30 -6.49 37.69 28.85
N ASN A 31 -5.83 38.79 28.54
CA ASN A 31 -4.55 39.29 29.01
C ASN A 31 -4.40 39.22 30.55
N LYS A 32 -3.25 38.74 31.04
CA LYS A 32 -2.78 39.09 32.39
C LYS A 32 -1.27 39.00 32.50
N ASP A 33 -0.64 40.14 32.28
CA ASP A 33 0.69 40.48 32.79
C ASP A 33 0.86 40.09 34.26
N LYS A 34 1.93 39.33 34.55
CA LYS A 34 2.61 39.37 35.85
C LYS A 34 4.11 39.22 35.65
N GLN A 35 4.73 40.38 35.54
CA GLN A 35 6.13 40.64 35.82
C GLN A 35 6.44 40.26 37.27
N THR A 36 7.42 39.38 37.51
CA THR A 36 8.24 39.40 38.74
C THR A 36 9.65 38.87 38.45
N ASN A 37 10.60 39.68 38.86
CA ASN A 37 12.06 39.67 38.64
C ASN A 37 12.79 38.37 39.04
N GLY A 38 13.86 38.05 38.31
CA GLY A 38 14.85 37.08 38.77
C GLY A 38 15.98 36.78 37.78
N ILE A 39 16.95 37.70 37.68
CA ILE A 39 18.34 37.49 37.26
C ILE A 39 18.56 37.14 35.77
N ALA A 40 18.91 38.19 35.02
CA ALA A 40 19.66 38.06 33.79
C ALA A 40 21.12 37.68 34.11
N THR A 41 21.57 36.55 33.57
CA THR A 41 22.97 36.37 33.18
C THR A 41 22.97 36.03 31.69
N GLY A 42 23.39 37.01 30.89
CA GLY A 42 23.45 36.93 29.45
C GLY A 42 24.45 35.88 28.97
N GLY A 43 24.06 35.19 27.91
CA GLY A 43 24.90 34.25 27.19
C GLY A 43 24.30 33.95 25.81
N ALA A 44 24.50 34.88 24.88
CA ALA A 44 24.40 34.70 23.43
C ALA A 44 23.09 34.10 22.88
N ALA A 45 22.00 34.85 23.00
CA ALA A 45 20.89 34.75 22.03
C ALA A 45 21.33 35.39 20.70
N ASN A 46 22.09 34.64 19.88
CA ASN A 46 22.26 34.93 18.46
C ASN A 46 21.59 33.82 17.63
N GLY A 47 20.31 33.57 17.91
CA GLY A 47 19.44 32.79 17.05
C GLY A 47 18.90 33.70 15.95
N PHE A 48 19.56 33.73 14.81
CA PHE A 48 19.03 34.36 13.60
C PHE A 48 17.67 33.69 13.30
N PHE A 49 16.56 34.44 13.44
CA PHE A 49 15.15 34.09 13.17
C PHE A 49 14.24 33.44 14.25
N GLY A 50 14.60 33.38 15.54
CA GLY A 50 13.61 32.98 16.59
C GLY A 50 12.97 31.60 16.42
N VAL A 51 13.54 30.75 15.57
CA VAL A 51 13.21 29.34 15.44
C VAL A 51 14.15 28.60 16.38
N ASP A 52 13.58 27.86 17.33
CA ASP A 52 14.29 26.86 18.14
C ASP A 52 14.27 25.54 17.35
N PRO A 53 15.29 25.22 16.52
CA PRO A 53 15.27 23.99 15.76
C PRO A 53 15.28 22.78 16.68
N SER A 54 14.36 21.85 16.43
CA SER A 54 14.14 20.67 17.27
C SER A 54 15.37 19.79 17.40
N PHE A 55 16.23 19.74 16.37
CA PHE A 55 17.45 18.93 16.37
C PHE A 55 18.50 19.41 17.39
N LEU A 56 18.48 20.68 17.82
CA LEU A 56 19.38 21.17 18.87
C LEU A 56 19.04 20.58 20.25
N LYS A 57 17.85 20.03 20.41
CA LYS A 57 17.38 19.37 21.65
C LYS A 57 17.64 17.86 21.63
N TRP A 58 18.18 17.33 20.54
CA TRP A 58 18.42 15.89 20.39
C TRP A 58 19.65 15.45 21.16
N THR A 59 19.48 14.39 21.94
CA THR A 59 20.57 13.70 22.62
C THR A 59 21.00 12.46 21.83
N SER A 60 22.17 11.90 22.16
CA SER A 60 22.62 10.62 21.59
C SER A 60 21.63 9.48 21.83
N ARG A 61 20.86 9.54 22.93
CA ARG A 61 19.79 8.58 23.23
C ARG A 61 18.63 8.70 22.25
N ASP A 62 18.27 9.93 21.86
CA ASP A 62 17.19 10.16 20.89
C ASP A 62 17.57 9.66 19.49
N VAL A 63 18.83 9.84 19.09
CA VAL A 63 19.35 9.31 17.81
C VAL A 63 19.29 7.78 17.78
N VAL A 64 19.78 7.12 18.85
CA VAL A 64 19.70 5.64 18.97
C VAL A 64 18.25 5.17 19.04
N HIS A 65 17.37 5.92 19.71
CA HIS A 65 15.95 5.62 19.76
C HIS A 65 15.30 5.68 18.37
N VAL A 66 15.59 6.72 17.58
CA VAL A 66 15.11 6.83 16.19
C VAL A 66 15.65 5.67 15.34
N ALA A 67 16.94 5.35 15.43
CA ALA A 67 17.54 4.26 14.65
C ALA A 67 16.93 2.88 14.97
N THR A 68 16.56 2.64 16.24
CA THR A 68 16.02 1.35 16.70
C THR A 68 14.51 1.22 16.54
N HIS A 69 13.75 2.29 16.81
CA HIS A 69 12.29 2.27 16.80
C HIS A 69 11.68 2.76 15.48
N HIS A 70 12.40 3.60 14.74
CA HIS A 70 12.02 4.13 13.44
C HIS A 70 13.01 3.73 12.34
N TRP A 71 13.42 2.46 12.35
CA TRP A 71 14.39 1.92 11.40
C TRP A 71 13.97 2.05 9.93
N ILE A 72 12.66 2.06 9.61
CA ILE A 72 12.15 2.23 8.24
C ILE A 72 12.54 3.62 7.69
N PRO A 73 12.16 4.75 8.31
CA PRO A 73 12.66 6.07 7.91
C PRO A 73 14.18 6.16 7.79
N CYS A 74 14.94 5.54 8.70
CA CYS A 74 16.40 5.52 8.62
C CYS A 74 16.91 4.77 7.39
N LEU A 75 16.33 3.60 7.08
CA LEU A 75 16.66 2.83 5.89
C LEU A 75 16.34 3.62 4.61
N PHE A 76 15.19 4.31 4.56
CA PHE A 76 14.84 5.20 3.44
C PHE A 76 15.79 6.41 3.35
N GLY A 77 16.21 6.98 4.48
CA GLY A 77 17.20 8.07 4.50
C GLY A 77 18.56 7.62 3.96
N PHE A 78 19.04 6.45 4.36
CA PHE A 78 20.26 5.86 3.79
C PHE A 78 20.08 5.55 2.29
N GLY A 79 18.95 4.95 1.91
CA GLY A 79 18.62 4.68 0.52
C GLY A 79 18.59 5.93 -0.34
N LEU A 80 18.03 7.03 0.17
CA LEU A 80 18.02 8.34 -0.51
C LEU A 80 19.45 8.81 -0.79
N LEU A 81 20.31 8.83 0.23
CA LEU A 81 21.71 9.26 0.06
C LEU A 81 22.47 8.36 -0.91
N PHE A 82 22.26 7.05 -0.84
CA PHE A 82 22.84 6.10 -1.78
C PHE A 82 22.37 6.37 -3.22
N PHE A 83 21.07 6.52 -3.45
CA PHE A 83 20.55 6.75 -4.80
C PHE A 83 20.87 8.14 -5.34
N MET A 84 21.05 9.16 -4.50
CA MET A 84 21.63 10.45 -4.92
C MET A 84 23.04 10.25 -5.47
N ALA A 85 23.90 9.48 -4.78
CA ALA A 85 25.24 9.18 -5.28
C ALA A 85 25.21 8.38 -6.60
N VAL A 86 24.29 7.43 -6.72
CA VAL A 86 24.08 6.68 -7.97
C VAL A 86 23.60 7.61 -9.08
N GLU A 87 22.65 8.50 -8.84
CA GLU A 87 22.11 9.44 -9.83
C GLU A 87 23.21 10.29 -10.47
N TYR A 88 24.18 10.77 -9.69
CA TYR A 88 25.32 11.55 -10.19
C TYR A 88 26.39 10.72 -10.94
N THR A 89 26.37 9.40 -10.84
CA THR A 89 27.39 8.52 -11.41
C THR A 89 26.86 7.52 -12.44
N LEU A 90 25.53 7.43 -12.59
CA LEU A 90 24.87 6.49 -13.48
C LEU A 90 25.00 6.94 -14.93
N SER A 91 25.54 6.06 -15.77
CA SER A 91 25.49 6.24 -17.23
C SER A 91 24.11 5.84 -17.74
N MET A 92 23.45 6.76 -18.43
CA MET A 92 22.12 6.51 -19.00
C MET A 92 22.18 5.48 -20.13
N VAL A 93 21.16 4.63 -20.18
CA VAL A 93 20.95 3.66 -21.24
C VAL A 93 20.71 4.41 -22.57
N PRO A 94 21.39 4.05 -23.68
CA PRO A 94 21.22 4.73 -24.97
C PRO A 94 19.77 4.70 -25.47
N SER A 95 19.35 5.74 -26.18
CA SER A 95 17.98 5.84 -26.73
C SER A 95 17.63 4.76 -27.76
N SER A 96 18.63 4.13 -28.38
CA SER A 96 18.46 3.03 -29.33
C SER A 96 18.35 1.65 -28.67
N SER A 97 18.51 1.57 -27.35
CA SER A 97 18.50 0.30 -26.61
C SER A 97 17.22 0.12 -25.80
N GLN A 98 16.88 -1.13 -25.52
CA GLN A 98 15.70 -1.44 -24.71
C GLN A 98 15.84 -0.88 -23.28
N PRO A 99 14.71 -0.55 -22.62
CA PRO A 99 14.74 -0.17 -21.22
C PRO A 99 15.44 -1.23 -20.37
N PHE A 100 16.37 -0.79 -19.53
CA PHE A 100 17.04 -1.67 -18.58
C PHE A 100 16.09 -2.05 -17.46
N ASP A 101 15.89 -3.36 -17.25
CA ASP A 101 15.03 -3.90 -16.21
C ASP A 101 15.79 -4.85 -15.28
N LEU A 102 16.12 -4.37 -14.08
CA LEU A 102 16.86 -5.14 -13.07
C LEU A 102 16.11 -6.40 -12.61
N GLY A 103 14.78 -6.37 -12.52
CA GLY A 103 14.02 -7.56 -12.15
C GLY A 103 14.07 -8.62 -13.23
N PHE A 104 14.09 -8.24 -14.51
CA PHE A 104 14.34 -9.18 -15.59
C PHE A 104 15.75 -9.78 -15.49
N VAL A 105 16.77 -8.95 -15.25
CA VAL A 105 18.15 -9.42 -15.06
C VAL A 105 18.21 -10.47 -13.93
N ALA A 106 17.51 -10.23 -12.81
CA ALA A 106 17.42 -11.17 -11.69
C ALA A 106 16.67 -12.47 -12.06
N THR A 107 15.64 -12.38 -12.91
CA THR A 107 14.80 -13.52 -13.33
C THR A 107 15.26 -14.18 -14.64
N ARG A 108 16.40 -13.76 -15.22
CA ARG A 108 16.91 -14.25 -16.50
C ARG A 108 17.10 -15.78 -16.56
N ARG A 109 17.40 -16.43 -15.42
CA ARG A 109 17.48 -17.90 -15.35
C ARG A 109 16.11 -18.55 -15.55
N LEU A 110 15.08 -18.00 -14.90
CA LEU A 110 13.70 -18.44 -15.08
C LEU A 110 13.26 -18.21 -16.52
N HIS A 111 13.58 -17.05 -17.09
CA HIS A 111 13.30 -16.74 -18.50
C HIS A 111 13.82 -17.83 -19.45
N ARG A 112 15.10 -18.22 -19.31
CA ARG A 112 15.72 -19.27 -20.13
C ARG A 112 15.03 -20.62 -19.94
N LEU A 113 14.69 -20.98 -18.70
CA LEU A 113 13.96 -22.21 -18.40
C LEU A 113 12.61 -22.24 -19.11
N LEU A 114 11.83 -21.16 -19.00
CA LEU A 114 10.50 -21.05 -19.62
C LEU A 114 10.57 -21.01 -21.15
N SER A 115 11.59 -20.38 -21.71
CA SER A 115 11.87 -20.40 -23.15
C SER A 115 12.20 -21.81 -23.64
N SER A 116 12.98 -22.58 -22.88
CA SER A 116 13.34 -23.96 -23.22
C SER A 116 12.22 -24.98 -22.98
N TRP A 117 11.20 -24.65 -22.18
CA TRP A 117 10.10 -25.53 -21.85
C TRP A 117 8.73 -24.84 -22.03
N PRO A 118 8.21 -24.76 -23.27
CA PRO A 118 6.98 -24.05 -23.59
C PRO A 118 5.75 -24.57 -22.83
N GLU A 119 5.64 -25.87 -22.60
CA GLU A 119 4.53 -26.48 -21.85
C GLU A 119 4.48 -25.99 -20.39
N LEU A 120 5.65 -25.84 -19.76
CA LEU A 120 5.72 -25.26 -18.42
C LEU A 120 5.31 -23.79 -18.45
N ASN A 121 5.74 -23.01 -19.44
CA ASN A 121 5.30 -21.61 -19.58
C ASN A 121 3.78 -21.51 -19.72
N THR A 122 3.17 -22.35 -20.56
CA THR A 122 1.72 -22.40 -20.77
C THR A 122 0.97 -22.86 -19.53
N SER A 123 1.51 -23.83 -18.79
CA SER A 123 0.92 -24.28 -17.53
C SER A 123 0.92 -23.15 -16.49
N LEU A 124 2.05 -22.45 -16.32
CA LEU A 124 2.14 -21.32 -15.39
C LEU A 124 1.31 -20.11 -15.86
N ALA A 125 1.15 -19.92 -17.18
CA ALA A 125 0.21 -18.94 -17.76
C ALA A 125 -1.22 -19.24 -17.34
N GLY A 126 -1.65 -20.51 -17.50
CA GLY A 126 -2.96 -20.97 -17.07
C GLY A 126 -3.18 -20.74 -15.57
N LEU A 127 -2.19 -21.03 -14.72
CA LEU A 127 -2.29 -20.77 -13.28
C LEU A 127 -2.45 -19.28 -12.95
N ASN A 128 -1.70 -18.39 -13.62
CA ASN A 128 -1.89 -16.94 -13.48
C ASN A 128 -3.31 -16.53 -13.89
N THR A 129 -3.82 -17.05 -15.01
CA THR A 129 -5.17 -16.76 -15.50
C THR A 129 -6.25 -17.24 -14.53
N VAL A 130 -6.11 -18.44 -13.98
CA VAL A 130 -7.00 -18.93 -12.90
C VAL A 130 -6.96 -17.99 -11.70
N PHE A 131 -5.77 -17.54 -11.29
CA PHE A 131 -5.64 -16.62 -10.17
C PHE A 131 -6.29 -15.25 -10.42
N VAL A 132 -6.18 -14.70 -11.64
CA VAL A 132 -6.92 -13.49 -12.04
C VAL A 132 -8.44 -13.72 -11.98
N GLY A 133 -8.90 -14.89 -12.43
CA GLY A 133 -10.29 -15.31 -12.27
C GLY A 133 -10.72 -15.31 -10.81
N MET A 134 -9.91 -15.88 -9.92
CA MET A 134 -10.17 -15.89 -8.47
C MET A 134 -10.26 -14.47 -7.89
N GLN A 135 -9.38 -13.54 -8.29
CA GLN A 135 -9.44 -12.14 -7.88
C GLN A 135 -10.76 -11.49 -8.31
N THR A 136 -11.16 -11.71 -9.56
CA THR A 136 -12.38 -11.14 -10.14
C THR A 136 -13.62 -11.68 -9.43
N VAL A 137 -13.68 -13.01 -9.25
CA VAL A 137 -14.77 -13.68 -8.52
C VAL A 137 -14.85 -13.17 -7.09
N TYR A 138 -13.73 -13.06 -6.39
CA TYR A 138 -13.71 -12.53 -5.02
C TYR A 138 -14.24 -11.08 -4.97
N ILE A 139 -13.72 -10.18 -5.80
CA ILE A 139 -14.14 -8.78 -5.80
C ILE A 139 -15.64 -8.66 -6.09
N LEU A 140 -16.15 -9.34 -7.11
CA LEU A 140 -17.58 -9.35 -7.43
C LEU A 140 -18.42 -9.98 -6.30
N TRP A 141 -17.96 -11.07 -5.70
CA TRP A 141 -18.62 -11.72 -4.56
C TRP A 141 -18.78 -10.78 -3.37
N THR A 142 -17.73 -10.05 -3.00
CA THR A 142 -17.78 -9.11 -1.89
C THR A 142 -18.82 -8.01 -2.10
N TRP A 143 -19.07 -7.62 -3.34
CA TRP A 143 -20.11 -6.65 -3.66
C TRP A 143 -21.50 -7.28 -3.75
N LEU A 144 -21.67 -8.31 -4.59
CA LEU A 144 -22.98 -8.86 -4.93
C LEU A 144 -23.59 -9.69 -3.80
N VAL A 145 -22.75 -10.41 -3.03
CA VAL A 145 -23.22 -11.31 -1.98
C VAL A 145 -23.04 -10.72 -0.60
N GLU A 146 -21.89 -10.10 -0.32
CA GLU A 146 -21.63 -9.54 1.00
C GLU A 146 -22.08 -8.07 1.14
N GLY A 147 -22.49 -7.41 0.05
CA GLY A 147 -22.96 -6.02 0.07
C GLY A 147 -21.86 -5.00 0.38
N ARG A 148 -20.58 -5.36 0.21
CA ARG A 148 -19.40 -4.54 0.52
C ARG A 148 -18.79 -3.98 -0.77
N PRO A 149 -19.18 -2.77 -1.23
CA PRO A 149 -18.78 -2.28 -2.56
C PRO A 149 -17.34 -1.77 -2.65
N ARG A 150 -16.61 -1.66 -1.51
CA ARG A 150 -15.30 -0.99 -1.48
C ARG A 150 -14.31 -1.62 -2.45
N ALA A 151 -14.14 -2.94 -2.43
CA ALA A 151 -13.20 -3.64 -3.30
C ALA A 151 -13.53 -3.45 -4.79
N THR A 152 -14.81 -3.47 -5.14
CA THR A 152 -15.29 -3.20 -6.51
C THR A 152 -15.01 -1.76 -6.94
N ILE A 153 -15.28 -0.78 -6.09
CA ILE A 153 -14.97 0.63 -6.39
C ILE A 153 -13.46 0.83 -6.56
N SER A 154 -12.64 0.18 -5.73
CA SER A 154 -11.18 0.20 -5.88
C SER A 154 -10.75 -0.38 -7.22
N ALA A 155 -11.32 -1.52 -7.63
CA ALA A 155 -11.03 -2.14 -8.92
C ALA A 155 -11.44 -1.24 -10.09
N LEU A 156 -12.60 -0.59 -10.01
CA LEU A 156 -13.07 0.35 -11.03
C LEU A 156 -12.13 1.55 -11.17
N PHE A 157 -11.76 2.19 -10.06
CA PHE A 157 -10.80 3.30 -10.09
C PHE A 157 -9.47 2.84 -10.68
N MET A 158 -8.97 1.69 -10.21
CA MET A 158 -7.69 1.15 -10.64
C MET A 158 -7.67 0.84 -12.14
N PHE A 159 -8.62 0.05 -12.66
CA PHE A 159 -8.64 -0.31 -14.08
C PHE A 159 -8.93 0.87 -14.99
N THR A 160 -9.74 1.84 -14.56
CA THR A 160 -9.99 3.08 -15.32
C THR A 160 -8.73 3.92 -15.43
N CYS A 161 -8.06 4.20 -14.30
CA CYS A 161 -6.82 4.98 -14.31
C CYS A 161 -5.70 4.24 -15.06
N ARG A 162 -5.60 2.91 -14.91
CA ARG A 162 -4.69 2.07 -15.70
C ARG A 162 -4.94 2.21 -17.20
N GLY A 163 -6.21 2.20 -17.63
CA GLY A 163 -6.61 2.43 -19.02
C GLY A 163 -6.11 3.77 -19.56
N ILE A 164 -6.34 4.84 -18.80
CA ILE A 164 -5.92 6.20 -19.17
C ILE A 164 -4.39 6.29 -19.25
N LEU A 165 -3.68 5.87 -18.20
CA LEU A 165 -2.22 5.97 -18.13
C LEU A 165 -1.53 5.12 -19.19
N GLY A 166 -2.00 3.89 -19.43
CA GLY A 166 -1.48 3.04 -20.49
C GLY A 166 -1.67 3.62 -21.88
N TYR A 167 -2.83 4.25 -22.13
CA TYR A 167 -3.06 4.95 -23.40
C TYR A 167 -2.18 6.20 -23.54
N SER A 168 -2.01 6.97 -22.46
CA SER A 168 -1.18 8.18 -22.46
C SER A 168 0.32 7.90 -22.49
N THR A 169 0.77 6.71 -22.07
CA THR A 169 2.18 6.34 -22.02
C THR A 169 2.33 4.84 -22.22
N GLN A 170 2.80 4.45 -23.41
CA GLN A 170 3.04 3.07 -23.77
C GLN A 170 4.52 2.72 -23.58
N LEU A 171 4.77 1.59 -22.92
CA LEU A 171 6.10 1.01 -22.83
C LEU A 171 6.32 0.05 -24.01
N PRO A 172 7.52 0.04 -24.62
CA PRO A 172 7.79 -0.85 -25.74
C PRO A 172 7.73 -2.31 -25.27
N LEU A 173 7.17 -3.18 -26.12
CA LEU A 173 7.20 -4.62 -25.91
C LEU A 173 8.66 -5.10 -25.96
N PRO A 174 9.17 -5.79 -24.92
CA PRO A 174 10.50 -6.37 -24.99
C PRO A 174 10.61 -7.46 -26.07
N GLU A 175 11.71 -7.47 -26.82
CA GLU A 175 11.93 -8.47 -27.89
C GLU A 175 11.89 -9.92 -27.39
N GLU A 176 12.30 -10.16 -26.14
CA GLU A 176 12.31 -11.50 -25.54
C GLU A 176 10.99 -11.81 -24.82
N PHE A 177 9.86 -11.23 -25.23
CA PHE A 177 8.56 -11.54 -24.63
C PHE A 177 8.12 -13.00 -24.91
N LEU A 178 7.83 -13.74 -23.84
CA LEU A 178 7.33 -15.12 -23.91
C LEU A 178 5.82 -15.17 -23.63
N GLY A 179 5.01 -14.91 -24.67
CA GLY A 179 3.57 -15.05 -24.58
C GLY A 179 3.10 -16.51 -24.59
N SER A 180 1.94 -16.77 -23.97
CA SER A 180 1.19 -18.02 -24.09
C SER A 180 -0.27 -17.73 -24.45
N GLY A 181 -0.90 -18.63 -25.22
CA GLY A 181 -2.33 -18.55 -25.52
C GLY A 181 -3.24 -18.71 -24.28
N ALA A 182 -2.67 -19.19 -23.17
CA ALA A 182 -3.36 -19.28 -21.87
C ALA A 182 -3.24 -18.01 -21.02
N ASP A 183 -2.45 -17.01 -21.42
CA ASP A 183 -2.35 -15.73 -20.71
C ASP A 183 -3.65 -14.93 -20.86
N PHE A 184 -4.13 -14.31 -19.77
CA PHE A 184 -5.26 -13.39 -19.80
C PHE A 184 -4.83 -11.98 -19.35
N PRO A 185 -5.11 -10.92 -20.14
CA PRO A 185 -5.67 -10.96 -21.49
C PRO A 185 -4.71 -11.61 -22.50
N VAL A 186 -5.25 -12.31 -23.51
CA VAL A 186 -4.45 -13.00 -24.53
C VAL A 186 -3.77 -11.98 -25.45
N GLY A 187 -2.49 -12.21 -25.76
CA GLY A 187 -1.70 -11.38 -26.68
C GLY A 187 -0.95 -10.21 -26.02
N ASN A 188 -0.53 -9.24 -26.82
CA ASN A 188 0.34 -8.12 -26.36
C ASN A 188 -0.42 -7.03 -25.58
N VAL A 189 -1.68 -7.26 -25.22
CA VAL A 189 -2.58 -6.27 -24.58
C VAL A 189 -2.05 -5.85 -23.20
N SER A 190 -1.26 -6.69 -22.53
CA SER A 190 -0.62 -6.39 -21.24
C SER A 190 0.35 -5.20 -21.31
N PHE A 191 0.97 -4.94 -22.48
CA PHE A 191 1.91 -3.84 -22.69
C PHE A 191 1.25 -2.52 -23.12
N PHE A 192 -0.03 -2.57 -23.49
CA PHE A 192 -0.83 -1.37 -23.74
C PHE A 192 -1.22 -0.64 -22.44
N LEU A 193 -1.09 -1.29 -21.29
CA LEU A 193 -1.72 -0.87 -20.04
C LEU A 193 -0.73 -0.86 -18.87
N PHE A 194 0.02 0.24 -18.75
CA PHE A 194 0.76 0.60 -17.52
C PHE A 194 -0.24 1.03 -16.43
N PHE A 195 -0.16 0.56 -15.19
CA PHE A 195 0.72 -0.41 -14.53
C PHE A 195 0.13 -1.84 -14.50
N SER A 196 0.73 -2.82 -13.81
CA SER A 196 0.20 -4.19 -13.77
C SER A 196 -1.16 -4.32 -13.05
N GLY A 197 -2.21 -4.66 -13.81
CA GLY A 197 -3.56 -4.85 -13.30
C GLY A 197 -3.73 -6.11 -12.45
N HIS A 198 -3.03 -7.20 -12.80
CA HIS A 198 -3.04 -8.46 -12.04
C HIS A 198 -2.53 -8.26 -10.62
N VAL A 199 -1.45 -7.51 -10.49
CA VAL A 199 -0.83 -7.21 -9.20
C VAL A 199 -1.73 -6.30 -8.37
N ALA A 200 -2.25 -5.24 -8.99
CA ALA A 200 -3.12 -4.29 -8.32
C ALA A 200 -4.44 -4.93 -7.86
N GLY A 201 -5.07 -5.76 -8.70
CA GLY A 201 -6.29 -6.50 -8.38
C GLY A 201 -6.10 -7.45 -7.19
N SER A 202 -5.00 -8.21 -7.18
CA SER A 202 -4.67 -9.07 -6.05
C SER A 202 -4.42 -8.30 -4.76
N VAL A 203 -3.75 -7.14 -4.82
CA VAL A 203 -3.53 -6.28 -3.65
C VAL A 203 -4.85 -5.76 -3.09
N ILE A 204 -5.76 -5.30 -3.95
CA ILE A 204 -7.11 -4.84 -3.54
C ILE A 204 -7.85 -5.98 -2.84
N ALA A 205 -7.86 -7.19 -3.41
CA ALA A 205 -8.50 -8.36 -2.82
C ALA A 205 -7.89 -8.72 -1.45
N SER A 206 -6.56 -8.80 -1.36
CA SER A 206 -5.84 -9.12 -0.11
C SER A 206 -6.09 -8.07 0.99
N LEU A 207 -6.06 -6.78 0.66
CA LEU A 207 -6.36 -5.70 1.61
C LEU A 207 -7.80 -5.81 2.14
N ASP A 208 -8.75 -6.18 1.28
CA ASP A 208 -10.12 -6.43 1.68
C ASP A 208 -10.26 -7.63 2.61
N MET A 209 -9.62 -8.75 2.27
CA MET A 209 -9.59 -9.96 3.12
C MET A 209 -9.02 -9.66 4.50
N ARG A 210 -7.93 -8.87 4.57
CA ARG A 210 -7.32 -8.46 5.85
C ARG A 210 -8.27 -7.63 6.70
N ARG A 211 -9.06 -6.73 6.09
CA ARG A 211 -10.09 -5.97 6.81
C ARG A 211 -11.16 -6.88 7.42
N MET A 212 -11.53 -7.94 6.70
CA MET A 212 -12.50 -8.94 7.16
C MET A 212 -11.90 -10.03 8.06
N GLN A 213 -10.66 -9.88 8.54
CA GLN A 213 -9.92 -10.87 9.33
C GLN A 213 -9.74 -12.24 8.63
N ARG A 214 -9.88 -12.31 7.31
CA ARG A 214 -9.60 -13.51 6.50
C ARG A 214 -8.10 -13.62 6.18
N ARG A 215 -7.28 -13.69 7.23
CA ARG A 215 -5.81 -13.54 7.12
C ARG A 215 -5.13 -14.64 6.31
N GLU A 216 -5.57 -15.88 6.44
CA GLU A 216 -4.98 -16.98 5.67
C GLU A 216 -5.26 -16.82 4.17
N LEU A 217 -6.50 -16.47 3.81
CA LEU A 217 -6.84 -16.21 2.41
C LEU A 217 -6.04 -15.03 1.83
N ALA A 218 -5.87 -13.96 2.63
CA ALA A 218 -5.04 -12.82 2.24
C ALA A 218 -3.58 -13.24 1.99
N ARG A 219 -2.99 -14.05 2.89
CA ARG A 219 -1.62 -14.58 2.73
C ARG A 219 -1.49 -15.44 1.48
N THR A 220 -2.48 -16.28 1.19
CA THR A 220 -2.50 -17.08 -0.04
C THR A 220 -2.52 -16.18 -1.28
N PHE A 221 -3.36 -15.14 -1.28
CA PHE A 221 -3.39 -14.17 -2.38
C PHE A 221 -2.06 -13.42 -2.52
N ASP A 222 -1.44 -13.02 -1.42
CA ASP A 222 -0.13 -12.36 -1.45
C ASP A 222 0.96 -13.28 -2.03
N LEU A 223 0.98 -14.56 -1.62
CA LEU A 223 1.93 -15.55 -2.12
C LEU A 223 1.72 -15.79 -3.63
N LEU A 224 0.47 -16.03 -4.04
CA LEU A 224 0.14 -16.24 -5.46
C LEU A 224 0.46 -14.99 -6.29
N ASN A 225 0.29 -13.79 -5.73
CA ASN A 225 0.66 -12.54 -6.39
C ASN A 225 2.17 -12.42 -6.59
N VAL A 226 2.98 -12.82 -5.60
CA VAL A 226 4.44 -12.85 -5.73
C VAL A 226 4.86 -13.84 -6.82
N LEU A 227 4.30 -15.04 -6.84
CA LEU A 227 4.59 -16.04 -7.88
C LEU A 227 4.18 -15.53 -9.27
N GLN A 228 2.99 -14.93 -9.37
CA GLN A 228 2.50 -14.30 -10.60
C GLN A 228 3.44 -13.18 -11.05
N ALA A 229 3.89 -12.30 -10.16
CA ALA A 229 4.82 -11.22 -10.49
C ALA A 229 6.18 -11.75 -10.96
N ILE A 230 6.74 -12.77 -10.30
CA ILE A 230 7.99 -13.41 -10.71
C ILE A 230 7.87 -13.98 -12.12
N ARG A 231 6.74 -14.66 -12.43
CA ARG A 231 6.49 -15.13 -13.79
C ARG A 231 6.39 -13.97 -14.78
N LEU A 232 5.58 -12.94 -14.48
CA LEU A 232 5.36 -11.82 -15.39
C LEU A 232 6.66 -11.08 -15.72
N ILE A 233 7.56 -10.91 -14.75
CA ILE A 233 8.90 -10.35 -14.99
C ILE A 233 9.74 -11.35 -15.79
N GLY A 234 9.76 -12.62 -15.41
CA GLY A 234 10.57 -13.66 -16.06
C GLY A 234 10.18 -13.96 -17.51
N THR A 235 8.90 -13.85 -17.87
CA THR A 235 8.42 -13.95 -19.26
C THR A 235 8.52 -12.63 -20.02
N ARG A 236 9.06 -11.59 -19.38
CA ARG A 236 9.09 -10.20 -19.84
C ARG A 236 7.72 -9.59 -20.08
N GLY A 237 6.64 -10.21 -19.61
CA GLY A 237 5.27 -9.74 -19.71
C GLY A 237 4.98 -8.41 -18.99
N HIS A 238 5.84 -8.02 -18.06
CA HIS A 238 5.81 -6.72 -17.40
C HIS A 238 7.23 -6.26 -17.04
N TYR A 239 7.44 -4.95 -17.09
CA TYR A 239 8.62 -4.35 -16.49
C TYR A 239 8.50 -4.38 -14.96
N THR A 240 9.63 -4.43 -14.24
CA THR A 240 9.62 -4.34 -12.77
C THR A 240 8.87 -3.12 -12.25
N ILE A 241 8.95 -1.99 -12.96
CA ILE A 241 8.22 -0.77 -12.59
C ILE A 241 6.70 -0.94 -12.70
N ASP A 242 6.20 -1.74 -13.65
CA ASP A 242 4.77 -2.01 -13.79
C ASP A 242 4.23 -2.77 -12.59
N ILE A 243 5.02 -3.71 -12.07
CA ILE A 243 4.70 -4.52 -10.89
C ILE A 243 4.69 -3.61 -9.64
N ALA A 244 5.73 -2.80 -9.46
CA ALA A 244 5.84 -1.87 -8.33
C ALA A 244 4.71 -0.84 -8.33
N ALA A 245 4.45 -0.22 -9.48
CA ALA A 245 3.34 0.72 -9.66
C ALA A 245 1.99 0.02 -9.47
N GLY A 246 1.85 -1.25 -9.86
CA GLY A 246 0.65 -2.06 -9.60
C GLY A 246 0.37 -2.25 -8.12
N VAL A 247 1.40 -2.55 -7.31
CA VAL A 247 1.26 -2.62 -5.85
C VAL A 247 0.81 -1.27 -5.28
N GLY A 248 1.51 -0.20 -5.67
CA GLY A 248 1.20 1.17 -5.22
C GLY A 248 -0.22 1.59 -5.59
N ALA A 249 -0.64 1.31 -6.81
CA ALA A 249 -2.00 1.58 -7.29
C ALA A 249 -3.05 0.79 -6.50
N GLY A 250 -2.82 -0.50 -6.23
CA GLY A 250 -3.74 -1.31 -5.42
C GLY A 250 -3.98 -0.68 -4.03
N VAL A 251 -2.92 -0.24 -3.37
CA VAL A 251 -3.01 0.45 -2.06
C VAL A 251 -3.69 1.81 -2.18
N LEU A 252 -3.30 2.61 -3.19
CA LEU A 252 -3.83 3.96 -3.42
C LEU A 252 -5.34 3.92 -3.68
N PHE A 253 -5.79 3.10 -4.64
CA PHE A 253 -7.19 3.01 -5.01
C PHE A 253 -8.05 2.33 -3.95
N ASP A 254 -7.48 1.42 -3.15
CA ASP A 254 -8.12 0.92 -1.94
C ASP A 254 -8.40 2.02 -0.90
N SER A 255 -7.41 2.89 -0.67
CA SER A 255 -7.53 4.04 0.22
C SER A 255 -8.55 5.06 -0.28
N LEU A 256 -8.50 5.40 -1.57
CA LEU A 256 -9.44 6.33 -2.21
C LEU A 256 -10.88 5.81 -2.16
N ALA A 257 -11.11 4.53 -2.47
CA ALA A 257 -12.43 3.92 -2.37
C ALA A 257 -12.94 3.93 -0.93
N GLY A 258 -12.08 3.68 0.05
CA GLY A 258 -12.42 3.80 1.47
C GLY A 258 -12.93 5.20 1.84
N LYS A 259 -12.21 6.25 1.42
CA LYS A 259 -12.63 7.64 1.62
C LYS A 259 -13.94 7.96 0.90
N TYR A 260 -14.13 7.47 -0.31
CA TYR A 260 -15.36 7.67 -1.09
C TYR A 260 -16.59 7.07 -0.38
N VAL A 261 -16.50 5.80 0.03
CA VAL A 261 -17.59 5.11 0.74
C VAL A 261 -17.91 5.79 2.07
N GLN A 262 -16.88 6.20 2.83
CA GLN A 262 -17.07 6.89 4.11
C GLN A 262 -17.80 8.23 3.93
N ARG A 263 -17.40 9.05 2.96
CA ARG A 263 -18.06 10.34 2.67
C ARG A 263 -19.52 10.16 2.30
N LYS A 264 -19.82 9.16 1.46
CA LYS A 264 -21.21 8.86 1.05
C LYS A 264 -22.07 8.39 2.22
N SER A 265 -21.51 7.57 3.11
CA SER A 265 -22.18 7.15 4.34
C SER A 265 -22.55 8.34 5.22
N ILE A 266 -21.61 9.27 5.44
CA ILE A 266 -21.85 10.48 6.24
C ILE A 266 -22.94 11.35 5.60
N ALA A 267 -22.87 11.59 4.29
CA ALA A 267 -23.87 12.38 3.57
C ALA A 267 -25.28 11.79 3.71
N ASN A 268 -25.42 10.47 3.59
CA ASN A 268 -26.69 9.78 3.76
C ASN A 268 -27.22 9.90 5.20
N SER A 269 -26.37 9.80 6.22
CA SER A 269 -26.76 9.97 7.62
C SER A 269 -27.23 11.39 7.92
N VAL A 270 -26.55 12.41 7.37
CA VAL A 270 -26.95 13.82 7.52
C VAL A 270 -28.31 14.07 6.86
N ALA A 271 -28.52 13.59 5.63
CA ALA A 271 -29.79 13.73 4.92
C ALA A 271 -30.95 13.05 5.67
N ALA A 272 -30.72 11.86 6.26
CA ALA A 272 -31.73 11.17 7.06
C ALA A 272 -32.09 11.95 8.35
N MET A 273 -31.10 12.57 9.01
CA MET A 273 -31.35 13.41 10.19
C MET A 273 -32.15 14.67 9.84
N ASP A 274 -31.86 15.32 8.72
CA ASP A 274 -32.58 16.53 8.29
C ASP A 274 -34.03 16.23 7.89
N GLY A 275 -34.24 15.14 7.13
CA GLY A 275 -35.57 14.64 6.82
C GLY A 275 -36.39 14.29 8.07
N SER A 276 -35.77 13.67 9.08
CA SER A 276 -36.47 13.37 10.34
C SER A 276 -36.90 14.61 11.11
N LYS A 277 -36.11 15.69 11.09
CA LYS A 277 -36.47 16.97 11.74
C LYS A 277 -37.67 17.64 11.08
N LEU A 278 -37.83 17.50 9.75
CA LEU A 278 -39.00 18.00 9.03
C LEU A 278 -40.28 17.24 9.41
N PHE A 279 -40.20 15.94 9.68
CA PHE A 279 -41.36 15.13 10.08
C PHE A 279 -41.78 15.30 11.56
N PHE A 280 -40.87 15.69 12.46
CA PHE A 280 -41.19 15.92 13.88
C PHE A 280 -41.58 17.37 14.21
N SER A 281 -41.60 18.26 13.23
CA SER A 281 -41.93 19.69 13.41
C SER A 281 -43.26 20.10 12.76
N SER A 282 -44.10 19.13 12.38
CA SER A 282 -45.50 19.31 11.93
C SER A 282 -46.45 18.73 12.97
#